data_AF-A0A382PWE2-F1
#
_entry.id   AF-A0A382PWE2-F1
#
_cell.length_a   1.000
_cell.length_b   1.000
_cell.length_c   1.000
_cell.angle_alpha   90.00
_cell.angle_beta   90.00
_cell.angle_gamma   90.00
#
_symmetry.space_group_name_H-M   'P 1'
#
loop_
_entity.id
_entity.type
_entity.pdbx_description
1 polymer ?
#
loop_
_entity_poly.entity_id
_entity_poly.type
_entity_poly.pdbx_seq_one_letter_code
_entity_poly.pdbx_strand_id
1 'polypeptide(L)'
;MGFFKDLFGGSDESDELKKQQKLFETLSDMNAGGCTTDEMPNGIGEFGLEPTNPIPTNTPYGSILYLGGLRAPDGTVVNNKRLGSVGADNIKKPIDKYLITHKNGNELAIIYISPYQAINSKKSPAGLDQVSPLL
;
A
#
# COMPACT_ATOMS: atom_id res chain seq x y z
N MET A 1 -33.86 -27.22 18.72
CA MET A 1 -32.86 -27.00 17.66
C MET A 1 -32.44 -25.53 17.63
N GLY A 2 -31.66 -25.03 18.60
CA GLY A 2 -31.30 -23.60 18.59
C GLY A 2 -30.29 -23.10 19.62
N PHE A 3 -30.11 -23.77 20.76
CA PHE A 3 -29.27 -23.25 21.85
C PHE A 3 -27.77 -23.10 21.51
N PHE A 4 -27.30 -23.77 20.44
CA PHE A 4 -25.92 -23.67 19.97
C PHE A 4 -25.68 -22.60 18.90
N LYS A 5 -26.73 -22.02 18.30
CA LYS A 5 -26.58 -21.04 17.20
C LYS A 5 -26.36 -19.63 17.73
N ASP A 6 -26.84 -19.33 18.92
CA ASP A 6 -26.70 -18.01 19.56
C ASP A 6 -25.36 -17.85 20.30
N LEU A 7 -24.62 -18.95 20.51
CA LEU A 7 -23.31 -18.96 21.20
C LEU A 7 -22.12 -18.71 20.25
N PHE A 8 -22.31 -18.92 18.95
CA PHE A 8 -21.32 -18.63 17.91
C PHE A 8 -21.95 -17.70 16.87
N GLY A 9 -21.69 -16.39 17.00
CA GLY A 9 -22.12 -15.34 16.08
C GLY A 9 -21.51 -15.47 14.68
N GLY A 10 -21.96 -16.47 13.92
CA GLY A 10 -21.39 -16.84 12.61
C GLY A 10 -22.02 -16.15 11.39
N SER A 11 -23.07 -15.33 11.55
CA SER A 11 -23.65 -14.58 10.41
C SER A 11 -22.90 -13.28 10.14
N ASP A 12 -22.63 -12.51 11.19
CA ASP A 12 -22.26 -11.09 11.06
C ASP A 12 -20.80 -10.93 10.59
N GLU A 13 -19.90 -11.80 11.04
CA GLU A 13 -18.50 -11.82 10.59
C GLU A 13 -18.39 -12.21 9.11
N SER A 14 -19.21 -13.16 8.65
CA SER A 14 -19.22 -13.59 7.24
C SER A 14 -19.74 -12.51 6.30
N ASP A 15 -20.69 -11.70 6.76
CA ASP A 15 -21.28 -10.63 5.95
C ASP A 15 -20.38 -9.39 5.93
N GLU A 16 -19.67 -9.10 7.02
CA GLU A 16 -18.66 -8.05 7.04
C GLU A 16 -17.48 -8.37 6.10
N LEU A 17 -17.00 -9.62 6.10
CA LEU A 17 -15.95 -10.06 5.17
C LEU A 17 -16.39 -9.92 3.71
N LYS A 18 -17.63 -10.29 3.36
CA LYS A 18 -18.17 -10.10 2.00
C LYS A 18 -18.24 -8.63 1.62
N LYS A 19 -18.64 -7.74 2.54
CA LYS A 19 -18.66 -6.29 2.30
C LYS A 19 -17.25 -5.75 2.04
N GLN A 20 -16.27 -6.17 2.84
CA GLN A 20 -14.87 -5.77 2.66
C GLN A 20 -14.31 -6.27 1.31
N GLN A 21 -14.60 -7.52 0.95
CA GLN A 21 -14.24 -8.08 -0.36
C GLN A 21 -14.87 -7.28 -1.50
N LYS A 22 -16.18 -7.01 -1.43
CA LYS A 22 -16.88 -6.24 -2.46
C LYS A 22 -16.35 -4.81 -2.59
N LEU A 23 -16.02 -4.17 -1.46
CA LEU A 23 -15.42 -2.84 -1.45
C LEU A 23 -14.04 -2.87 -2.11
N PHE A 24 -13.20 -3.85 -1.77
CA PHE A 24 -11.89 -4.02 -2.39
C PHE A 24 -12.00 -4.22 -3.91
N GLU A 25 -12.87 -5.12 -4.36
CA GLU A 25 -13.13 -5.34 -5.79
C GLU A 25 -13.54 -4.05 -6.48
N THR A 26 -14.51 -3.32 -5.91
CA THR A 26 -15.02 -2.08 -6.50
C THR A 26 -13.92 -1.01 -6.62
N LEU A 27 -13.08 -0.84 -5.59
CA LEU A 27 -11.97 0.09 -5.62
C LEU A 27 -10.88 -0.34 -6.62
N SER A 28 -10.61 -1.64 -6.71
CA SER A 28 -9.67 -2.19 -7.68
C SER A 28 -10.15 -1.99 -9.12
N ASP A 29 -11.44 -2.22 -9.39
CA ASP A 29 -12.04 -1.99 -10.71
C ASP A 29 -11.96 -0.51 -11.12
N MET A 30 -12.16 0.40 -10.17
CA MET A 30 -11.98 1.85 -10.41
C MET A 30 -10.53 2.23 -10.74
N ASN A 31 -9.55 1.40 -10.34
CA ASN A 31 -8.14 1.59 -10.59
C ASN A 31 -7.63 0.85 -11.85
N ALA A 32 -8.48 0.11 -12.57
CA ALA A 32 -8.08 -0.69 -13.73
C ALA A 32 -7.38 0.09 -14.85
N GLY A 33 -7.64 1.41 -14.97
CA GLY A 33 -6.96 2.30 -15.91
C GLY A 33 -5.67 2.95 -15.39
N GLY A 34 -5.21 2.57 -14.19
CA GLY A 34 -3.97 3.07 -13.59
C GLY A 34 -2.72 2.40 -14.13
N CYS A 35 -1.58 2.69 -13.51
CA CYS A 35 -0.29 2.11 -13.88
C CYS A 35 -0.29 0.57 -13.76
N THR A 36 0.28 -0.09 -14.76
CA THR A 36 0.37 -1.56 -14.85
C THR A 36 1.81 -2.08 -14.69
N THR A 37 2.77 -1.19 -14.40
CA THR A 37 4.18 -1.50 -14.22
C THR A 37 4.67 -1.09 -12.84
N ASP A 38 5.79 -1.65 -12.39
CA ASP A 38 6.35 -1.38 -11.06
C ASP A 38 6.73 0.08 -10.83
N GLU A 39 6.93 0.84 -11.91
CA GLU A 39 7.21 2.28 -11.89
C GLU A 39 6.20 3.03 -12.74
N MET A 40 5.85 4.24 -12.30
CA MET A 40 4.99 5.15 -13.04
C MET A 40 5.68 5.57 -14.36
N PRO A 41 5.06 5.41 -15.54
CA PRO A 41 5.69 5.78 -16.82
C PRO A 41 6.05 7.27 -16.94
N ASN A 42 5.32 8.10 -16.20
CA ASN A 42 5.49 9.54 -16.08
C ASN A 42 6.26 9.95 -14.81
N GLY A 43 6.85 8.99 -14.08
CA GLY A 43 7.63 9.24 -12.88
C GLY A 43 8.90 10.05 -13.17
N ILE A 44 9.22 11.00 -12.30
CA ILE A 44 10.42 11.86 -12.40
C ILE A 44 11.14 11.86 -11.05
N GLY A 45 12.44 11.62 -11.05
CA GLY A 45 13.26 11.56 -9.83
C GLY A 45 13.35 10.16 -9.22
N GLU A 46 13.77 10.08 -7.96
CA GLU A 46 14.01 8.79 -7.30
C GLU A 46 12.72 8.03 -6.97
N PHE A 47 12.65 6.77 -7.41
CA PHE A 47 11.49 5.90 -7.23
C PHE A 47 11.13 5.73 -5.76
N GLY A 48 9.88 6.09 -5.43
CA GLY A 48 9.30 6.02 -4.10
C GLY A 48 9.82 7.05 -3.11
N LEU A 49 10.87 7.82 -3.43
CA LEU A 49 11.50 8.81 -2.56
C LEU A 49 11.15 10.26 -2.96
N GLU A 50 10.54 10.43 -4.13
CA GLU A 50 10.00 11.71 -4.58
C GLU A 50 8.50 11.62 -4.87
N PRO A 51 7.72 12.68 -4.57
CA PRO A 51 6.28 12.69 -4.87
C PRO A 51 6.01 12.63 -6.38
N THR A 52 6.98 13.05 -7.20
CA THR A 52 6.93 12.98 -8.66
C THR A 52 7.25 11.58 -9.20
N ASN A 53 7.70 10.63 -8.38
CA ASN A 53 7.90 9.23 -8.77
C ASN A 53 7.40 8.27 -7.67
N PRO A 54 6.09 8.28 -7.36
CA PRO A 54 5.55 7.49 -6.26
C PRO A 54 5.47 6.00 -6.61
N ILE A 55 5.48 5.15 -5.58
CA ILE A 55 5.27 3.71 -5.72
C ILE A 55 3.82 3.45 -6.18
N PRO A 56 3.59 2.75 -7.30
CA PRO A 56 2.25 2.38 -7.71
C PRO A 56 1.71 1.24 -6.84
N THR A 57 0.55 1.46 -6.22
CA THR A 57 -0.22 0.41 -5.52
C THR A 57 -1.69 0.44 -5.90
N ASN A 58 -2.36 -0.70 -5.74
CA ASN A 58 -3.76 -0.85 -6.01
C ASN A 58 -4.56 -0.81 -4.71
N THR A 59 -5.30 0.28 -4.52
CA THR A 59 -6.09 0.61 -3.34
C THR A 59 -5.25 0.88 -2.09
N PRO A 60 -5.84 1.47 -1.03
CA PRO A 60 -5.17 1.59 0.27
C PRO A 60 -4.74 0.24 0.85
N TYR A 61 -5.46 -0.85 0.54
CA TYR A 61 -5.08 -2.19 0.97
C TYR A 61 -3.76 -2.65 0.33
N GLY A 62 -3.56 -2.37 -0.96
CA GLY A 62 -2.29 -2.62 -1.64
C GLY A 62 -1.12 -1.87 -1.02
N SER A 63 -1.34 -0.62 -0.59
CA SER A 63 -0.34 0.14 0.17
C SER A 63 0.04 -0.53 1.48
N ILE A 64 -0.92 -1.09 2.21
CA ILE A 64 -0.66 -1.84 3.46
C ILE A 64 0.20 -3.08 3.18
N LEU A 65 -0.13 -3.85 2.13
CA LEU A 65 0.66 -5.02 1.73
C LEU A 65 2.10 -4.65 1.35
N TYR A 66 2.26 -3.57 0.57
CA TYR A 66 3.57 -3.08 0.18
C TYR A 66 4.40 -2.67 1.39
N LEU A 67 3.82 -1.86 2.29
CA LEU A 67 4.47 -1.41 3.52
C LEU A 67 4.86 -2.56 4.44
N GLY A 68 4.01 -3.60 4.57
CA GLY A 68 4.31 -4.78 5.37
C GLY A 68 5.50 -5.61 4.85
N GLY A 69 5.80 -5.48 3.56
CA GLY A 69 6.93 -6.12 2.90
C GLY A 69 8.25 -5.36 2.97
N LEU A 70 8.25 -4.11 3.44
CA LEU A 70 9.47 -3.30 3.46
C LEU A 70 10.44 -3.76 4.54
N ARG A 71 11.73 -3.78 4.20
CA ARG A 71 12.84 -4.04 5.11
C ARG A 71 13.89 -2.94 5.01
N ALA A 72 14.56 -2.69 6.13
CA ALA A 72 15.76 -1.88 6.19
C ALA A 72 16.94 -2.64 5.53
N PRO A 73 18.06 -1.97 5.22
CA PRO A 73 19.22 -2.60 4.56
C PRO A 73 19.82 -3.80 5.31
N ASP A 74 19.56 -3.92 6.62
CA ASP A 74 19.99 -5.04 7.45
C ASP A 74 18.99 -6.21 7.46
N GLY A 75 17.90 -6.13 6.69
CA GLY A 75 16.83 -7.11 6.61
C GLY A 75 15.76 -6.98 7.70
N THR A 76 15.84 -5.98 8.59
CA THR A 76 14.86 -5.78 9.66
C THR A 76 13.56 -5.19 9.13
N VAL A 77 12.42 -5.61 9.69
CA VAL A 77 11.10 -5.01 9.41
C VAL A 77 11.11 -3.52 9.81
N VAL A 78 10.68 -2.65 8.91
CA VAL A 78 10.54 -1.21 9.18
C VAL A 78 9.20 -0.89 9.84
N ASN A 79 9.17 0.19 10.61
CA ASN A 79 7.93 0.84 11.01
C ASN A 79 7.51 1.85 9.94
N ASN A 80 6.21 2.12 9.83
CA ASN A 80 5.69 3.17 8.96
C ASN A 80 4.63 4.02 9.67
N LYS A 81 4.60 5.33 9.35
CA LYS A 81 3.58 6.28 9.82
C LYS A 81 3.12 7.15 8.67
N ARG A 82 1.83 7.12 8.35
CA ARG A 82 1.25 8.03 7.35
C ARG A 82 1.31 9.47 7.87
N LEU A 83 1.88 10.37 7.07
CA LEU A 83 2.01 11.81 7.37
C LEU A 83 0.90 12.65 6.72
N GLY A 84 0.22 12.10 5.71
CA GLY A 84 -0.82 12.79 4.96
C GLY A 84 -0.76 12.44 3.48
N SER A 85 -1.32 13.32 2.64
CA SER A 85 -1.25 13.23 1.19
C SER A 85 -0.72 14.52 0.57
N VAL A 86 -0.14 14.39 -0.62
CA VAL A 86 0.41 15.47 -1.45
C VAL A 86 -0.03 15.29 -2.90
N GLY A 87 0.18 16.32 -3.72
CA GLY A 87 0.06 16.24 -5.18
C GLY A 87 1.42 16.46 -5.85
N ALA A 88 1.51 16.09 -7.11
CA ALA A 88 2.63 16.39 -7.99
C ALA A 88 2.09 16.67 -9.40
N ASP A 89 2.67 17.62 -10.13
CA ASP A 89 2.13 18.08 -11.42
C ASP A 89 2.03 16.97 -12.46
N ASN A 90 2.98 16.02 -12.43
CA ASN A 90 3.00 14.88 -13.34
C ASN A 90 2.08 13.74 -12.89
N ILE A 91 1.59 13.71 -11.65
CA ILE A 91 0.77 12.61 -11.11
C ILE A 91 -0.66 13.10 -10.83
N LYS A 92 -1.61 12.63 -11.62
CA LYS A 92 -3.02 13.09 -11.61
C LYS A 92 -3.77 12.85 -10.29
N LYS A 93 -3.41 11.79 -9.56
CA LYS A 93 -4.14 11.35 -8.36
C LYS A 93 -3.34 11.70 -7.09
N PRO A 94 -4.00 11.87 -5.93
CA PRO A 94 -3.31 12.10 -4.68
C PRO A 94 -2.26 11.02 -4.38
N ILE A 95 -1.21 11.44 -3.68
CA ILE A 95 -0.08 10.58 -3.30
C ILE A 95 0.01 10.59 -1.78
N ASP A 96 0.04 9.43 -1.18
CA ASP A 96 0.21 9.29 0.26
C ASP A 96 1.68 9.34 0.66
N LYS A 97 1.96 10.04 1.74
CA LYS A 97 3.31 10.25 2.28
C LYS A 97 3.47 9.47 3.57
N TYR A 98 4.53 8.66 3.69
CA TYR A 98 4.82 7.86 4.87
C TYR A 98 6.23 8.13 5.37
N LEU A 99 6.37 8.30 6.69
CA LEU A 99 7.67 8.21 7.36
C LEU A 99 7.99 6.74 7.61
N ILE A 100 9.15 6.30 7.16
CA ILE A 100 9.70 4.96 7.39
C ILE A 100 10.81 5.06 8.42
N THR A 101 10.70 4.29 9.50
CA THR A 101 11.71 4.25 10.57
C THR A 101 12.19 2.84 10.82
N HIS A 102 13.45 2.70 11.18
CA HIS A 102 14.01 1.46 11.66
C HIS A 102 13.41 1.09 13.02
N LYS A 103 13.51 -0.18 13.41
CA LYS A 103 12.97 -0.67 14.70
C LYS A 103 13.58 0.03 15.91
N ASN A 104 14.80 0.54 15.80
CA ASN A 104 15.47 1.31 16.85
C ASN A 104 15.02 2.79 16.93
N GLY A 105 14.10 3.22 16.07
CA GLY A 105 13.57 4.59 16.03
C GLY A 105 14.26 5.53 15.05
N ASN A 106 15.36 5.11 14.40
CA ASN A 106 16.02 5.95 13.40
C ASN A 106 15.13 6.17 12.18
N GLU A 107 15.04 7.41 11.71
CA GLU A 107 14.38 7.71 10.44
C GLU A 107 15.24 7.18 9.28
N LEU A 108 14.60 6.46 8.36
CA LEU A 108 15.27 5.87 7.19
C LEU A 108 14.94 6.67 5.93
N ALA A 109 13.65 6.94 5.70
CA ALA A 109 13.18 7.64 4.53
C ALA A 109 11.78 8.19 4.74
N ILE A 110 11.42 9.14 3.89
CA ILE A 110 10.02 9.42 3.59
C ILE A 110 9.74 8.77 2.23
N ILE A 111 8.70 7.95 2.17
CA ILE A 111 8.27 7.34 0.91
C ILE A 111 6.90 7.85 0.46
N TYR A 112 6.67 7.76 -0.84
CA TYR A 112 5.48 8.24 -1.52
C TYR A 112 4.79 7.09 -2.25
N ILE A 113 3.50 6.88 -1.98
CA ILE A 113 2.70 5.79 -2.55
C ILE A 113 1.49 6.38 -3.26
N SER A 114 1.19 5.92 -4.47
CA SER A 114 -0.03 6.25 -5.19
C SER A 114 -0.98 5.03 -5.18
N PRO A 115 -2.04 5.01 -4.36
CA PRO A 115 -2.95 3.86 -4.19
C PRO A 115 -4.03 3.76 -5.28
N TYR A 116 -3.81 4.38 -6.43
CA TYR A 116 -4.81 4.53 -7.50
C TYR A 116 -4.35 3.86 -8.80
N GLN A 117 -3.52 2.83 -8.68
CA GLN A 117 -2.88 2.14 -9.78
C GLN A 117 -3.42 0.72 -9.96
N ALA A 118 -3.20 0.11 -11.12
CA ALA A 118 -3.81 -1.18 -11.45
C ALA A 118 -3.07 -2.37 -10.79
N ILE A 119 -1.84 -2.15 -10.32
CA ILE A 119 -0.99 -3.18 -9.71
C ILE A 119 -0.46 -2.75 -8.34
N ASN A 120 0.13 -3.69 -7.60
CA ASN A 120 1.05 -3.40 -6.51
C ASN A 120 2.49 -3.58 -7.02
N SER A 121 3.30 -2.51 -6.93
CA SER A 121 4.71 -2.58 -7.29
C SER A 121 5.47 -3.61 -6.46
N LYS A 122 6.38 -4.35 -7.08
CA LYS A 122 7.35 -5.24 -6.43
C LYS A 122 8.72 -4.59 -6.26
N LYS A 123 8.94 -3.43 -6.88
CA LYS A 123 10.19 -2.68 -6.79
C LYS A 123 10.30 -1.99 -5.42
N SER A 124 11.49 -1.96 -4.82
CA SER A 124 11.78 -1.19 -3.61
C SER A 124 12.38 0.20 -3.92
N PRO A 125 12.18 1.19 -3.04
CA PRO A 125 12.95 2.45 -3.08
C PRO A 125 14.41 2.18 -2.74
N ALA A 126 15.31 3.05 -3.20
CA ALA A 126 16.72 2.94 -2.83
C ALA A 126 16.90 2.98 -1.30
N GLY A 127 17.78 2.13 -0.78
CA GLY A 127 18.04 2.02 0.66
C GLY A 127 16.99 1.22 1.45
N LEU A 128 16.05 0.56 0.77
CA LEU A 128 15.08 -0.37 1.35
C LEU A 128 14.95 -1.62 0.46
N ASP A 129 14.49 -2.72 1.06
CA ASP A 129 14.16 -3.94 0.33
C ASP A 129 12.66 -4.22 0.39
N GLN A 130 12.14 -4.84 -0.67
CA GLN A 130 10.75 -5.30 -0.76
C GLN A 130 10.74 -6.84 -0.82
N VAL A 131 10.16 -7.48 0.19
CA VAL A 131 10.18 -8.96 0.32
C VAL A 131 8.80 -9.58 0.43
N SER A 132 7.72 -8.82 0.24
CA SER A 132 6.36 -9.35 0.37
C SER A 132 6.06 -10.37 -0.75
N PRO A 133 5.63 -11.60 -0.40
CA PRO A 133 5.15 -12.57 -1.38
C PRO A 133 3.70 -12.32 -1.80
N LEU A 134 3.04 -11.31 -1.20
CA LEU A 134 1.62 -10.99 -1.41
C LEU A 134 1.39 -9.89 -2.45
N LEU A 135 2.46 -9.41 -3.11
CA LEU A 135 2.42 -8.40 -4.17
C LEU A 135 2.33 -9.03 -5.55
#